data_AF-A0A7S1YQP7-F1
#
_entry.id   AF-A0A7S1YQP7-F1
#
_cell.length_a   1.000
_cell.length_b   1.000
_cell.length_c   1.000
_cell.angle_alpha   90.00
_cell.angle_beta   90.00
_cell.angle_gamma   90.00
#
_symmetry.space_group_name_H-M   'P 1'
#
loop_
_entity.id
_entity.type
_entity.pdbx_description
1 polymer ?
#
loop_
_entity_poly.entity_id
_entity_poly.type
_entity_poly.pdbx_seq_one_letter_code
_entity_poly.pdbx_strand_id
1 'polypeptide(L)'
;MLNASAQIPDLTIMYGPDTYMGDNLVALFDAVLGKVGGVAWDDERIKRELHPAHNQASIRKLRDSIDVYPSGNCVVHHMFGSEVVRTVKEHYDDAYVTAHLEVPGEMFEIALEKSLVNRGVVGSTSNILNFISEKVDEAAAKAANVKASGDKTRLKFILGTEAGMVTSIVKSVQEILARRGCDSVEAEIVFPVAAEAVMGVEDEATGLSVVPGAGGGEGCSTAGGCATCPFMKMNDLDALNDVVDMVLTGEEDIARLRGHLPPDRLQGKMLGGVKATDLGSEPILHMRHFMKEGSMSDDLVRRITNKC
;
A
#
# COMPACT_ATOMS: atom_id res chain seq x y z
N MET A 1 11.35 9.48 -3.33
CA MET A 1 11.98 10.49 -2.47
C MET A 1 13.45 10.23 -2.21
N LEU A 2 13.81 9.07 -1.63
CA LEU A 2 15.21 8.72 -1.32
C LEU A 2 16.14 8.90 -2.53
N ASN A 3 15.84 8.24 -3.66
CA ASN A 3 16.60 8.42 -4.90
C ASN A 3 16.69 9.88 -5.38
N ALA A 4 15.59 10.63 -5.32
CA ALA A 4 15.57 12.03 -5.73
C ALA A 4 16.46 12.90 -4.82
N SER A 5 16.39 12.70 -3.50
CA SER A 5 17.21 13.41 -2.51
C SER A 5 18.69 13.06 -2.59
N ALA A 6 19.02 11.83 -2.98
CA ALA A 6 20.40 11.41 -3.22
C ALA A 6 20.98 12.02 -4.51
N GLN A 7 20.14 12.24 -5.54
CA GLN A 7 20.59 12.71 -6.86
C GLN A 7 20.50 14.24 -7.01
N ILE A 8 19.57 14.89 -6.32
CA ILE A 8 19.30 16.32 -6.44
C ILE A 8 19.71 17.02 -5.14
N PRO A 9 20.79 17.82 -5.14
CA PRO A 9 21.20 18.57 -3.97
C PRO A 9 20.16 19.66 -3.64
N ASP A 10 19.96 19.91 -2.35
CA ASP A 10 19.06 20.96 -1.83
C ASP A 10 17.62 20.88 -2.36
N LEU A 11 17.16 19.65 -2.62
CA LEU A 11 15.80 19.36 -3.06
C LEU A 11 14.77 19.78 -2.00
N THR A 12 13.72 20.49 -2.41
CA THR A 12 12.47 20.67 -1.64
C THR A 12 11.39 19.78 -2.24
N ILE A 13 10.67 19.05 -1.42
CA ILE A 13 9.64 18.09 -1.86
C ILE A 13 8.27 18.60 -1.43
N MET A 14 7.44 18.96 -2.41
CA MET A 14 6.02 19.25 -2.20
C MET A 14 5.24 17.94 -2.37
N TYR A 15 4.75 17.36 -1.28
CA TYR A 15 4.14 16.04 -1.28
C TYR A 15 2.61 16.09 -1.26
N GLY A 16 1.99 15.30 -2.13
CA GLY A 16 0.55 15.11 -2.23
C GLY A 16 0.21 14.12 -3.35
N PRO A 17 -1.08 13.82 -3.58
CA PRO A 17 -2.24 14.42 -2.92
C PRO A 17 -2.62 13.77 -1.59
N ASP A 18 -2.03 12.65 -1.20
CA ASP A 18 -2.38 11.95 0.05
C ASP A 18 -1.60 12.51 1.25
N THR A 19 -2.30 13.22 2.13
CA THR A 19 -1.76 13.83 3.34
C THR A 19 -1.33 12.77 4.35
N TYR A 20 -2.09 11.69 4.55
CA TYR A 20 -1.71 10.62 5.48
C TYR A 20 -0.39 9.99 5.07
N MET A 21 -0.22 9.68 3.79
CA MET A 21 1.02 9.15 3.28
C MET A 21 2.19 10.13 3.47
N GLY A 22 1.96 11.42 3.29
CA GLY A 22 2.97 12.45 3.54
C GLY A 22 3.41 12.49 5.00
N ASP A 23 2.45 12.58 5.91
CA ASP A 23 2.70 12.61 7.36
C ASP A 23 3.35 11.32 7.85
N ASN A 24 2.91 10.16 7.34
CA ASN A 24 3.47 8.86 7.63
C ASN A 24 4.93 8.73 7.14
N LEU A 25 5.27 9.30 5.98
CA LEU A 25 6.66 9.36 5.52
C LEU A 25 7.53 10.23 6.45
N VAL A 26 7.00 11.36 6.94
CA VAL A 26 7.68 12.19 7.92
C VAL A 26 7.87 11.42 9.24
N ALA A 27 6.84 10.72 9.72
CA ALA A 27 6.89 9.89 10.92
C ALA A 27 7.90 8.74 10.78
N LEU A 28 7.96 8.09 9.60
CA LEU A 28 8.97 7.07 9.29
C LEU A 28 10.38 7.63 9.44
N PHE A 29 10.67 8.78 8.84
CA PHE A 29 11.99 9.40 8.94
C PHE A 29 12.30 9.86 10.37
N ASP A 30 11.30 10.35 11.10
CA ASP A 30 11.46 10.71 12.51
C ASP A 30 11.77 9.49 13.38
N ALA A 31 11.18 8.32 13.10
CA ALA A 31 11.52 7.06 13.76
C ALA A 31 12.93 6.57 13.42
N VAL A 32 13.34 6.63 12.15
CA VAL A 32 14.73 6.32 11.72
C VAL A 32 15.73 7.21 12.46
N LEU A 33 15.39 8.48 12.68
CA LEU A 33 16.21 9.46 13.42
C LEU A 33 16.10 9.32 14.95
N GLY A 34 15.36 8.35 15.47
CA GLY A 34 15.18 8.10 16.90
C GLY A 34 14.31 9.12 17.62
N LYS A 35 13.59 9.98 16.89
CA LYS A 35 12.61 10.92 17.50
C LYS A 35 11.35 10.20 17.98
N VAL A 36 11.08 9.01 17.44
CA VAL A 36 10.02 8.09 17.87
C VAL A 36 10.69 6.80 18.38
N GLY A 37 10.28 6.30 19.55
CA GLY A 37 10.84 5.07 20.14
C GLY A 37 12.23 5.19 20.77
N GLY A 38 12.89 6.35 20.66
CA GLY A 38 14.10 6.71 21.42
C GLY A 38 15.43 6.10 20.96
N VAL A 39 15.42 5.23 19.94
CA VAL A 39 16.63 4.60 19.40
C VAL A 39 16.75 4.92 17.91
N ALA A 40 17.76 5.73 17.56
CA ALA A 40 18.07 6.05 16.17
C ALA A 40 18.72 4.85 15.47
N TRP A 41 18.42 4.68 14.18
CA TRP A 41 19.10 3.68 13.35
C TRP A 41 20.52 4.12 13.05
N ASP A 42 21.49 3.23 13.12
CA ASP A 42 22.84 3.52 12.66
C ASP A 42 22.92 3.63 11.12
N ASP A 43 24.01 4.23 10.63
CA ASP A 43 24.19 4.47 9.20
C ASP A 43 24.26 3.18 8.38
N GLU A 44 24.76 2.08 8.94
CA GLU A 44 24.86 0.80 8.24
C GLU A 44 23.48 0.14 8.10
N ARG A 45 22.64 0.26 9.12
CA ARG A 45 21.23 -0.12 9.06
C ARG A 45 20.47 0.72 8.05
N ILE A 46 20.67 2.04 8.03
CA ILE A 46 20.02 2.93 7.05
C ILE A 46 20.40 2.51 5.62
N LYS A 47 21.69 2.23 5.36
CA LYS A 47 22.13 1.78 4.03
C LYS A 47 21.51 0.46 3.61
N ARG A 48 21.40 -0.50 4.54
CA ARG A 48 20.89 -1.85 4.29
C ARG A 48 19.38 -1.92 4.16
N GLU A 49 18.66 -1.24 5.06
CA GLU A 49 17.21 -1.39 5.22
C GLU A 49 16.39 -0.25 4.59
N LEU A 50 16.99 0.93 4.37
CA LEU A 50 16.28 2.08 3.79
C LEU A 50 16.82 2.44 2.40
N HIS A 51 18.09 2.85 2.29
CA HIS A 51 18.70 3.20 1.01
C HIS A 51 20.23 3.35 1.11
N PRO A 52 21.01 2.75 0.18
CA PRO A 52 22.49 2.72 0.27
C PRO A 52 23.18 4.08 0.16
N ALA A 53 22.53 5.07 -0.47
CA ALA A 53 23.06 6.43 -0.61
C ALA A 53 22.79 7.34 0.61
N HIS A 54 22.13 6.81 1.66
CA HIS A 54 21.70 7.61 2.80
C HIS A 54 22.36 7.19 4.12
N ASN A 55 22.45 8.17 5.00
CA ASN A 55 22.91 8.12 6.39
C ASN A 55 22.02 9.04 7.25
N GLN A 56 22.20 9.06 8.57
CA GLN A 56 21.38 9.88 9.47
C GLN A 56 21.34 11.36 9.07
N ALA A 57 22.46 11.95 8.65
CA ALA A 57 22.52 13.36 8.28
C ALA A 57 21.69 13.65 7.01
N SER A 58 21.81 12.81 5.99
CA SER A 58 21.05 12.94 4.75
C SER A 58 19.55 12.68 4.95
N ILE A 59 19.17 11.75 5.83
CA ILE A 59 17.76 11.48 6.16
C ILE A 59 17.16 12.66 6.92
N ARG A 60 17.91 13.28 7.83
CA ARG A 60 17.48 14.53 8.49
C ARG A 60 17.21 15.64 7.48
N LYS A 61 18.14 15.84 6.54
CA LYS A 61 17.97 16.83 5.47
C LYS A 61 16.75 16.53 4.60
N LEU A 62 16.55 15.28 4.21
CA LEU A 62 15.38 14.85 3.45
C LEU A 62 14.10 15.13 4.23
N ARG A 63 14.02 14.69 5.49
CA ARG A 63 12.86 14.91 6.37
C ARG A 63 12.50 16.39 6.47
N ASP A 64 13.49 17.25 6.68
CA ASP A 64 13.28 18.70 6.84
C ASP A 64 12.95 19.41 5.52
N SER A 65 13.09 18.72 4.38
CA SER A 65 12.79 19.26 3.04
C SER A 65 11.40 18.93 2.51
N ILE A 66 10.62 18.13 3.26
CA ILE A 66 9.28 17.69 2.85
C ILE A 66 8.24 18.69 3.38
N ASP A 67 7.42 19.19 2.48
CA ASP A 67 6.22 19.97 2.77
C ASP A 67 5.01 19.17 2.27
N VAL A 68 4.11 18.81 3.18
CA VAL A 68 2.96 17.96 2.90
C VAL A 68 1.76 18.85 2.66
N TYR A 69 1.14 18.72 1.47
CA TYR A 69 -0.09 19.45 1.19
C TYR A 69 -1.21 19.02 2.15
N PRO A 70 -1.95 19.99 2.73
CA PRO A 70 -3.05 19.67 3.61
C PRO A 70 -4.25 19.14 2.82
N SER A 71 -5.04 18.28 3.46
CA SER A 71 -6.40 17.93 3.04
C SER A 71 -6.53 17.10 1.75
N GLY A 72 -5.80 16.00 1.64
CA GLY A 72 -6.16 14.91 0.75
C GLY A 72 -5.97 13.55 1.40
N ASN A 73 -6.85 12.60 1.10
CA ASN A 73 -6.75 11.24 1.59
C ASN A 73 -7.38 10.26 0.59
N CYS A 74 -6.94 9.02 0.66
CA CYS A 74 -7.62 7.92 0.00
C CYS A 74 -8.83 7.48 0.83
N VAL A 75 -10.05 7.60 0.27
CA VAL A 75 -11.30 7.20 0.94
C VAL A 75 -11.31 5.73 1.37
N VAL A 76 -10.57 4.88 0.65
CA VAL A 76 -10.44 3.45 0.94
C VAL A 76 -9.62 3.23 2.20
N HIS A 77 -8.45 3.86 2.28
CA HIS A 77 -7.55 3.70 3.42
C HIS A 77 -8.02 4.46 4.66
N HIS A 78 -8.82 5.52 4.52
CA HIS A 78 -9.38 6.25 5.66
C HIS A 78 -10.18 5.38 6.64
N MET A 79 -10.72 4.24 6.19
CA MET A 79 -11.48 3.29 7.02
C MET A 79 -10.67 2.63 8.15
N PHE A 80 -9.33 2.70 8.13
CA PHE A 80 -8.45 2.11 9.16
C PHE A 80 -8.18 3.07 10.33
N GLY A 81 -9.19 3.81 10.78
CA GLY A 81 -9.06 4.83 11.82
C GLY A 81 -8.88 4.28 13.25
N SER A 82 -8.95 5.19 14.22
CA SER A 82 -8.67 4.93 15.65
C SER A 82 -9.48 3.79 16.28
N GLU A 83 -10.72 3.55 15.86
CA GLU A 83 -11.54 2.44 16.36
C GLU A 83 -10.97 1.08 15.95
N VAL A 84 -10.59 0.94 14.69
CA VAL A 84 -9.97 -0.28 14.15
C VAL A 84 -8.66 -0.58 14.88
N VAL A 85 -7.84 0.45 15.06
CA VAL A 85 -6.57 0.42 15.79
C VAL A 85 -6.76 -0.04 17.24
N ARG A 86 -7.80 0.46 17.91
CA ARG A 86 -8.14 0.03 19.28
C ARG A 86 -8.49 -1.45 19.33
N THR A 87 -9.34 -1.93 18.43
CA THR A 87 -9.72 -3.36 18.33
C THR A 87 -8.50 -4.24 18.08
N VAL A 88 -7.57 -3.82 17.20
CA VAL A 88 -6.32 -4.55 16.95
C VAL A 88 -5.47 -4.63 18.22
N LYS A 89 -5.32 -3.53 18.97
CA LYS A 89 -4.57 -3.53 20.23
C LYS A 89 -5.22 -4.41 21.31
N GLU A 90 -6.54 -4.40 21.40
CA GLU A 90 -7.29 -5.13 22.43
C GLU A 90 -7.36 -6.64 22.17
N HIS A 91 -7.51 -7.06 20.91
CA HIS A 91 -7.83 -8.45 20.57
C HIS A 91 -6.72 -9.20 19.79
N TYR A 92 -5.74 -8.48 19.25
CA TYR A 92 -4.73 -9.03 18.35
C TYR A 92 -3.29 -8.60 18.72
N ASP A 93 -2.98 -8.44 20.02
CA ASP A 93 -1.63 -8.05 20.44
C ASP A 93 -0.53 -9.06 20.04
N ASP A 94 -0.89 -10.35 19.95
CA ASP A 94 0.00 -11.43 19.49
C ASP A 94 0.18 -11.47 17.96
N ALA A 95 -0.60 -10.69 17.20
CA ALA A 95 -0.50 -10.67 15.75
C ALA A 95 0.72 -9.90 15.22
N TYR A 96 1.09 -10.23 14.00
CA TYR A 96 1.92 -9.38 13.15
C TYR A 96 1.07 -8.26 12.57
N VAL A 97 1.59 -7.04 12.52
CA VAL A 97 0.83 -5.88 12.01
C VAL A 97 1.49 -5.33 10.76
N THR A 98 0.75 -5.29 9.66
CA THR A 98 1.21 -4.76 8.38
C THR A 98 0.38 -3.55 8.01
N ALA A 99 1.00 -2.51 7.45
CA ALA A 99 0.29 -1.32 7.01
C ALA A 99 0.85 -0.75 5.70
N HIS A 100 -0.06 -0.31 4.84
CA HIS A 100 0.26 0.52 3.70
C HIS A 100 0.61 1.94 4.16
N LEU A 101 1.43 2.66 3.39
CA LEU A 101 1.81 4.04 3.74
C LEU A 101 0.62 5.02 3.75
N GLU A 102 -0.49 4.69 3.10
CA GLU A 102 -1.68 5.56 2.97
C GLU A 102 -2.72 5.39 4.11
N VAL A 103 -2.50 4.46 5.06
CA VAL A 103 -3.44 4.30 6.18
C VAL A 103 -3.38 5.50 7.14
N PRO A 104 -4.43 5.76 7.94
CA PRO A 104 -4.41 6.77 8.99
C PRO A 104 -3.24 6.57 9.96
N GLY A 105 -2.76 7.68 10.52
CA GLY A 105 -1.55 7.71 11.35
C GLY A 105 -1.57 6.69 12.48
N GLU A 106 -2.72 6.44 13.11
CA GLU A 106 -2.79 5.49 14.23
C GLU A 106 -2.52 4.03 13.81
N MET A 107 -2.96 3.62 12.61
CA MET A 107 -2.70 2.26 12.09
C MET A 107 -1.25 2.13 11.61
N PHE A 108 -0.73 3.20 11.01
CA PHE A 108 0.67 3.30 10.62
C PHE A 108 1.59 3.20 11.85
N GLU A 109 1.27 3.91 12.94
CA GLU A 109 2.04 3.93 14.18
C GLU A 109 2.15 2.54 14.80
N ILE A 110 1.05 1.77 14.91
CA ILE A 110 1.12 0.39 15.43
C ILE A 110 2.03 -0.47 14.55
N ALA A 111 1.86 -0.42 13.23
CA ALA A 111 2.66 -1.22 12.31
C ALA A 111 4.14 -0.85 12.39
N LEU A 112 4.44 0.44 12.52
CA LEU A 112 5.79 0.96 12.70
C LEU A 112 6.40 0.47 14.01
N GLU A 113 5.70 0.61 15.14
CA GLU A 113 6.13 0.11 16.44
C GLU A 113 6.42 -1.40 16.41
N LYS A 114 5.50 -2.20 15.84
CA LYS A 114 5.69 -3.65 15.71
C LYS A 114 6.84 -3.98 14.75
N SER A 115 7.10 -3.17 13.72
CA SER A 115 8.22 -3.36 12.81
C SER A 115 9.58 -3.21 13.48
N LEU A 116 9.70 -2.33 14.49
CA LEU A 116 10.94 -2.14 15.25
C LEU A 116 11.39 -3.40 15.99
N VAL A 117 10.45 -4.32 16.27
CA VAL A 117 10.71 -5.61 16.94
C VAL A 117 10.48 -6.82 16.02
N ASN A 118 10.53 -6.63 14.69
CA ASN A 118 10.35 -7.69 13.69
C ASN A 118 8.98 -8.40 13.77
N ARG A 119 7.96 -7.68 14.25
CA ARG A 119 6.55 -8.12 14.35
C ARG A 119 5.62 -7.31 13.45
N GLY A 120 6.16 -6.52 12.53
CA GLY A 120 5.35 -5.76 11.60
C GLY A 120 6.15 -5.22 10.41
N VAL A 121 5.43 -4.63 9.45
CA VAL A 121 6.02 -3.95 8.31
C VAL A 121 5.14 -2.77 7.89
N VAL A 122 5.80 -1.71 7.45
CA VAL A 122 5.18 -0.54 6.85
C VAL A 122 5.77 -0.38 5.44
N GLY A 123 4.93 -0.24 4.42
CA GLY A 123 5.42 -0.03 3.07
C GLY A 123 4.38 -0.22 1.97
N SER A 124 4.86 -0.56 0.78
CA SER A 124 4.00 -0.91 -0.36
C SER A 124 3.32 -2.26 -0.17
N THR A 125 2.33 -2.53 -1.01
CA THR A 125 1.70 -3.86 -1.15
C THR A 125 2.72 -5.00 -1.31
N SER A 126 3.79 -4.77 -2.07
CA SER A 126 4.88 -5.75 -2.23
C SER A 126 5.69 -5.97 -0.95
N ASN A 127 5.91 -4.93 -0.15
CA ASN A 127 6.60 -5.07 1.14
C ASN A 127 5.78 -5.92 2.12
N ILE A 128 4.47 -5.69 2.17
CA ILE A 128 3.53 -6.45 2.99
C ILE A 128 3.53 -7.93 2.57
N LEU A 129 3.41 -8.22 1.27
CA LEU A 129 3.44 -9.59 0.75
C LEU A 129 4.74 -10.30 1.14
N ASN A 130 5.89 -9.69 0.87
CA ASN A 130 7.20 -10.29 1.15
C ASN A 130 7.37 -10.59 2.64
N PHE A 131 6.97 -9.66 3.53
CA PHE A 131 7.05 -9.86 4.97
C PHE A 131 6.22 -11.06 5.44
N ILE A 132 4.98 -11.20 4.96
CA ILE A 132 4.11 -12.32 5.33
C ILE A 132 4.73 -13.63 4.83
N SER A 133 5.18 -13.67 3.57
CA SER A 133 5.85 -14.82 2.98
C SER A 133 7.09 -15.25 3.77
N GLU A 134 7.93 -14.29 4.19
CA GLU A 134 9.11 -14.55 5.02
C GLU A 134 8.74 -15.14 6.39
N LYS A 135 7.75 -14.57 7.09
CA LYS A 135 7.34 -15.08 8.41
C LYS A 135 6.72 -16.46 8.36
N VAL A 136 5.94 -16.75 7.32
CA VAL A 136 5.39 -18.09 7.10
C VAL A 136 6.51 -19.08 6.77
N ASP A 137 7.46 -18.70 5.91
CA ASP A 137 8.59 -19.57 5.56
C ASP A 137 9.50 -19.87 6.76
N GLU A 138 9.79 -18.85 7.59
CA GLU A 138 10.52 -19.01 8.85
C GLU A 138 9.82 -19.98 9.80
N ALA A 139 8.50 -19.86 9.97
CA ALA A 139 7.72 -20.74 10.84
C ALA A 139 7.65 -22.16 10.29
N ALA A 140 7.43 -22.33 8.99
CA ALA A 140 7.41 -23.63 8.34
C ALA A 140 8.78 -24.33 8.44
N ALA A 141 9.87 -23.59 8.25
CA ALA A 141 11.23 -24.11 8.41
C ALA A 141 11.52 -24.54 9.86
N LYS A 142 11.04 -23.78 10.86
CA LYS A 142 11.16 -24.17 12.27
C LYS A 142 10.34 -25.42 12.57
N ALA A 143 9.11 -25.49 12.09
CA ALA A 143 8.20 -26.59 12.33
C ALA A 143 8.69 -27.92 11.71
N ALA A 144 9.39 -27.87 10.56
CA ALA A 144 10.03 -29.03 9.96
C ALA A 144 11.12 -29.69 10.84
N ASN A 145 11.71 -28.92 11.78
CA ASN A 145 12.78 -29.38 12.66
C ASN A 145 12.29 -29.86 14.03
N VAL A 146 10.99 -29.78 14.32
CA VAL A 146 10.39 -30.16 15.60
C VAL A 146 9.48 -31.38 15.38
N LYS A 147 9.58 -32.41 16.22
CA LYS A 147 8.65 -33.55 16.17
C LYS A 147 7.22 -33.03 16.30
N ALA A 148 6.33 -33.46 15.41
CA ALA A 148 4.94 -33.04 15.36
C ALA A 148 4.28 -33.16 16.74
N SER A 149 4.12 -32.02 17.42
CA SER A 149 3.07 -31.84 18.39
C SER A 149 1.77 -31.73 17.60
N GLY A 150 0.67 -32.33 18.07
CA GLY A 150 -0.63 -32.23 17.38
C GLY A 150 -1.16 -30.80 17.23
N ASP A 151 -0.56 -29.84 17.93
CA ASP A 151 -0.92 -28.43 17.86
C ASP A 151 -0.24 -27.70 16.71
N LYS A 152 -1.05 -27.03 15.90
CA LYS A 152 -0.57 -26.19 14.80
C LYS A 152 -0.12 -24.82 15.32
N THR A 153 1.01 -24.35 14.82
CA THR A 153 1.48 -22.98 15.06
C THR A 153 0.70 -22.03 14.17
N ARG A 154 -0.18 -21.22 14.78
CA ARG A 154 -0.97 -20.21 14.07
C ARG A 154 -0.27 -18.85 14.12
N LEU A 155 0.04 -18.29 12.96
CA LEU A 155 0.49 -16.91 12.79
C LEU A 155 -0.71 -16.04 12.42
N LYS A 156 -0.91 -14.91 13.11
CA LYS A 156 -1.97 -13.96 12.79
C LYS A 156 -1.36 -12.72 12.13
N PHE A 157 -1.95 -12.27 11.04
CA PHE A 157 -1.48 -11.09 10.31
C PHE A 157 -2.62 -10.08 10.15
N ILE A 158 -2.45 -8.88 10.71
CA ILE A 158 -3.35 -7.75 10.48
C ILE A 158 -2.93 -7.04 9.18
N LEU A 159 -3.90 -6.85 8.28
CA LEU A 159 -3.71 -6.15 7.01
C LEU A 159 -4.29 -4.73 7.02
N GLY A 160 -3.44 -3.72 7.15
CA GLY A 160 -3.81 -2.32 6.90
C GLY A 160 -3.60 -1.91 5.44
N THR A 161 -4.37 -2.47 4.51
CA THR A 161 -4.26 -2.23 3.05
C THR A 161 -5.57 -2.60 2.36
N GLU A 162 -5.69 -2.43 1.04
CA GLU A 162 -6.88 -2.89 0.29
C GLU A 162 -7.07 -4.44 0.32
N ALA A 163 -8.33 -4.87 0.40
CA ALA A 163 -8.73 -6.30 0.49
C ALA A 163 -8.34 -7.15 -0.73
N GLY A 164 -8.15 -6.54 -1.91
CA GLY A 164 -7.73 -7.24 -3.14
C GLY A 164 -6.39 -7.97 -3.02
N MET A 165 -5.56 -7.59 -2.04
CA MET A 165 -4.30 -8.26 -1.73
C MET A 165 -4.45 -9.68 -1.18
N VAL A 166 -5.60 -10.00 -0.57
CA VAL A 166 -5.81 -11.27 0.14
C VAL A 166 -5.55 -12.46 -0.76
N THR A 167 -6.02 -12.42 -2.02
CA THR A 167 -5.82 -13.51 -2.98
C THR A 167 -4.35 -13.77 -3.26
N SER A 168 -3.55 -12.73 -3.50
CA SER A 168 -2.11 -12.87 -3.76
C SER A 168 -1.35 -13.39 -2.53
N ILE A 169 -1.72 -12.92 -1.33
CA ILE A 169 -1.14 -13.39 -0.07
C ILE A 169 -1.46 -14.88 0.15
N VAL A 170 -2.74 -15.26 0.06
CA VAL A 170 -3.19 -16.65 0.26
C VAL A 170 -2.48 -17.59 -0.71
N LYS A 171 -2.38 -17.20 -2.00
CA LYS A 171 -1.66 -18.00 -3.00
C LYS A 171 -0.19 -18.18 -2.62
N SER A 172 0.51 -17.11 -2.24
CA SER A 172 1.93 -17.19 -1.84
C SER A 172 2.13 -18.08 -0.60
N VAL A 173 1.27 -17.93 0.41
CA VAL A 173 1.31 -18.74 1.63
C VAL A 173 1.08 -20.23 1.32
N GLN A 174 0.08 -20.55 0.49
CA GLN A 174 -0.19 -21.92 0.06
C GLN A 174 1.00 -22.54 -0.68
N GLU A 175 1.62 -21.78 -1.59
CA GLU A 175 2.82 -22.23 -2.30
C GLU A 175 4.00 -22.50 -1.36
N ILE A 176 4.19 -21.67 -0.32
CA ILE A 176 5.23 -21.87 0.69
C ILE A 176 4.97 -23.14 1.51
N LEU A 177 3.76 -23.29 2.04
CA LEU A 177 3.40 -24.44 2.89
C LEU A 177 3.45 -25.76 2.10
N ALA A 178 2.95 -25.77 0.87
CA ALA A 178 3.01 -26.94 -0.02
C ALA A 178 4.45 -27.32 -0.37
N ARG A 179 5.29 -26.34 -0.74
CA ARG A 179 6.71 -26.56 -1.04
C ARG A 179 7.51 -27.08 0.15
N ARG A 180 7.15 -26.65 1.37
CA ARG A 180 7.79 -27.10 2.61
C ARG A 180 7.21 -28.42 3.15
N GLY A 181 6.06 -28.87 2.64
CA GLY A 181 5.36 -30.05 3.14
C GLY A 181 4.92 -29.89 4.60
N CYS A 182 4.51 -28.67 5.00
CA CYS A 182 4.28 -28.31 6.40
C CYS A 182 2.79 -28.17 6.71
N ASP A 183 2.22 -29.15 7.42
CA ASP A 183 0.82 -29.14 7.87
C ASP A 183 0.63 -28.57 9.30
N SER A 184 1.73 -28.29 9.99
CA SER A 184 1.77 -27.82 11.38
C SER A 184 1.80 -26.30 11.53
N VAL A 185 1.71 -25.55 10.43
CA VAL A 185 1.69 -24.08 10.43
C VAL A 185 0.42 -23.59 9.75
N GLU A 186 -0.25 -22.62 10.38
CA GLU A 186 -1.42 -21.93 9.82
C GLU A 186 -1.13 -20.43 9.78
N ALA A 187 -1.61 -19.77 8.73
CA ALA A 187 -1.62 -18.31 8.64
C ALA A 187 -3.08 -17.82 8.66
N GLU A 188 -3.42 -17.06 9.68
CA GLU A 188 -4.67 -16.34 9.81
C GLU A 188 -4.48 -14.91 9.29
N ILE A 189 -5.17 -14.57 8.22
CA ILE A 189 -5.14 -13.23 7.62
C ILE A 189 -6.37 -12.48 8.11
N VAL A 190 -6.14 -11.45 8.92
CA VAL A 190 -7.18 -10.64 9.54
C VAL A 190 -7.25 -9.31 8.80
N PHE A 191 -8.41 -9.04 8.23
CA PHE A 191 -8.72 -7.76 7.61
C PHE A 191 -9.55 -6.94 8.60
N PRO A 192 -8.94 -5.98 9.32
CA PRO A 192 -9.67 -5.23 10.31
C PRO A 192 -10.56 -4.19 9.61
N VAL A 193 -11.83 -4.15 9.99
CA VAL A 193 -12.82 -3.27 9.38
C VAL A 193 -13.50 -2.47 10.46
N ALA A 194 -13.83 -1.21 10.18
CA ALA A 194 -14.61 -0.40 11.09
C ALA A 194 -15.97 -1.08 11.35
N ALA A 195 -16.49 -0.98 12.58
CA ALA A 195 -17.77 -1.61 12.93
C ALA A 195 -18.91 -1.06 12.05
N GLU A 196 -18.81 0.19 11.62
CA GLU A 196 -19.73 0.86 10.69
C GLU A 196 -19.76 0.21 9.29
N ALA A 197 -18.72 -0.53 8.90
CA ALA A 197 -18.69 -1.32 7.68
C ALA A 197 -19.36 -2.71 7.85
N VAL A 198 -19.78 -3.07 9.06
CA VAL A 198 -20.43 -4.34 9.40
C VAL A 198 -21.92 -4.09 9.65
N MET A 199 -22.78 -4.52 8.72
CA MET A 199 -24.23 -4.32 8.82
C MET A 199 -24.89 -5.48 9.56
N GLY A 200 -25.47 -5.23 10.73
CA GLY A 200 -26.29 -6.21 11.46
C GLY A 200 -27.57 -6.60 10.70
N VAL A 201 -27.89 -7.90 10.65
CA VAL A 201 -29.21 -8.38 10.20
C VAL A 201 -29.98 -8.80 11.46
N GLU A 202 -30.94 -7.99 11.89
CA GLU A 202 -31.88 -8.40 12.95
C GLU A 202 -32.94 -9.32 12.33
N ASP A 203 -32.72 -10.64 12.42
CA ASP A 203 -33.77 -11.62 12.10
C ASP A 203 -34.39 -12.12 13.41
N GLU A 204 -35.45 -11.43 13.87
CA GLU A 204 -36.21 -11.80 15.07
C GLU A 204 -36.85 -13.21 14.99
N ALA A 205 -36.87 -13.83 13.81
CA ALA A 205 -37.59 -15.09 13.58
C ALA A 205 -36.81 -16.36 13.94
N THR A 206 -35.47 -16.34 14.01
CA THR A 206 -34.68 -17.59 14.09
C THR A 206 -33.84 -17.77 15.36
N GLY A 207 -33.71 -16.74 16.20
CA GLY A 207 -32.94 -16.82 17.46
C GLY A 207 -31.46 -17.19 17.29
N LEU A 208 -30.98 -17.20 16.04
CA LEU A 208 -29.58 -17.44 15.67
C LEU A 208 -28.92 -16.09 15.47
N SER A 209 -27.89 -15.80 16.26
CA SER A 209 -26.97 -14.69 16.01
C SER A 209 -26.17 -15.00 14.73
N VAL A 210 -26.71 -14.64 13.57
CA VAL A 210 -25.99 -14.72 12.30
C VAL A 210 -24.88 -13.68 12.34
N VAL A 211 -23.63 -14.11 12.11
CA VAL A 211 -22.50 -13.19 11.95
C VAL A 211 -22.81 -12.30 10.74
N PRO A 212 -22.91 -10.96 10.91
CA PRO A 212 -23.45 -10.12 9.86
C PRO A 212 -22.48 -9.99 8.69
N GLY A 213 -23.00 -10.09 7.46
CA GLY A 213 -22.32 -9.63 6.26
C GLY A 213 -22.60 -8.15 6.00
N ALA A 214 -21.69 -7.45 5.33
CA ALA A 214 -21.89 -6.06 4.93
C ALA A 214 -23.11 -5.92 3.98
N GLY A 215 -23.92 -4.89 4.22
CA GLY A 215 -25.26 -4.74 3.64
C GLY A 215 -25.22 -4.23 2.21
N GLY A 216 -26.11 -4.76 1.36
CA GLY A 216 -26.26 -4.33 -0.04
C GLY A 216 -25.75 -5.31 -1.11
N GLY A 217 -25.44 -6.56 -0.74
CA GLY A 217 -24.76 -7.49 -1.67
C GLY A 217 -23.25 -7.22 -1.79
N GLU A 218 -22.78 -6.17 -1.13
CA GLU A 218 -21.39 -5.82 -0.93
C GLU A 218 -20.92 -6.32 0.45
N GLY A 219 -20.94 -7.64 0.66
CA GLY A 219 -20.34 -8.27 1.84
C GLY A 219 -18.82 -8.18 1.83
N CYS A 220 -18.14 -8.08 2.99
CA CYS A 220 -16.68 -8.20 3.17
C CYS A 220 -16.08 -9.42 2.41
N SER A 221 -15.83 -9.25 1.12
CA SER A 221 -15.56 -10.31 0.15
C SER A 221 -14.79 -9.68 -1.01
N THR A 222 -14.23 -10.51 -1.89
CA THR A 222 -13.66 -10.02 -3.15
C THR A 222 -14.69 -9.29 -4.03
N ALA A 223 -16.00 -9.49 -3.77
CA ALA A 223 -17.11 -8.77 -4.41
C ALA A 223 -17.39 -7.38 -3.78
N GLY A 224 -16.74 -7.01 -2.68
CA GLY A 224 -16.72 -5.65 -2.07
C GLY A 224 -17.49 -5.53 -0.78
N GLY A 225 -17.08 -4.64 0.12
CA GLY A 225 -17.77 -4.33 1.38
C GLY A 225 -16.84 -3.73 2.44
N CYS A 226 -15.53 -3.94 2.29
CA CYS A 226 -14.53 -3.56 3.27
C CYS A 226 -13.30 -3.03 2.54
N ALA A 227 -13.04 -1.72 2.67
CA ALA A 227 -11.91 -1.02 2.06
C ALA A 227 -11.62 -1.48 0.61
N THR A 228 -12.59 -1.24 -0.29
CA THR A 228 -12.47 -1.56 -1.72
C THR A 228 -12.58 -0.29 -2.56
N CYS A 229 -11.69 -0.09 -3.53
CA CYS A 229 -11.78 1.06 -4.43
C CYS A 229 -12.88 0.88 -5.48
N PRO A 230 -13.93 1.74 -5.52
CA PRO A 230 -15.01 1.60 -6.50
C PRO A 230 -14.51 1.81 -7.93
N PHE A 231 -13.51 2.67 -8.12
CA PHE A 231 -12.93 2.95 -9.44
C PHE A 231 -12.12 1.79 -10.01
N MET A 232 -11.41 1.04 -9.15
CA MET A 232 -10.68 -0.15 -9.61
C MET A 232 -11.64 -1.24 -10.08
N LYS A 233 -12.83 -1.31 -9.48
CA LYS A 233 -13.89 -2.27 -9.82
C LYS A 233 -14.70 -1.95 -11.05
N MET A 234 -14.56 -0.74 -11.60
CA MET A 234 -15.16 -0.43 -12.91
C MET A 234 -14.54 -1.28 -14.03
N ASN A 235 -13.41 -1.94 -13.77
CA ASN A 235 -12.82 -2.90 -14.70
C ASN A 235 -13.39 -4.29 -14.43
N ASP A 236 -14.17 -4.82 -15.36
CA ASP A 236 -14.62 -6.20 -15.39
C ASP A 236 -14.22 -6.88 -16.72
N LEU A 237 -14.42 -8.20 -16.79
CA LEU A 237 -14.03 -9.00 -17.96
C LEU A 237 -14.89 -8.69 -19.18
N ASP A 238 -16.16 -8.34 -18.98
CA ASP A 238 -17.09 -8.04 -20.08
C ASP A 238 -16.70 -6.70 -20.72
N ALA A 239 -16.48 -5.66 -19.91
CA ALA A 239 -15.96 -4.37 -20.35
C ALA A 239 -14.59 -4.49 -21.03
N LEU A 240 -13.72 -5.39 -20.58
CA LEU A 240 -12.45 -5.65 -21.25
C LEU A 240 -12.64 -6.30 -22.63
N ASN A 241 -13.52 -7.30 -22.73
CA ASN A 241 -13.84 -7.94 -24.01
C ASN A 241 -14.48 -6.92 -24.97
N ASP A 242 -15.40 -6.08 -24.48
CA ASP A 242 -16.01 -5.02 -25.27
C ASP A 242 -14.95 -4.08 -25.87
N VAL A 243 -13.96 -3.66 -25.07
CA VAL A 243 -12.86 -2.81 -25.56
C VAL A 243 -11.99 -3.56 -26.59
N VAL A 244 -11.70 -4.84 -26.37
CA VAL A 244 -10.94 -5.66 -27.32
C VAL A 244 -11.70 -5.77 -28.65
N ASP A 245 -12.99 -6.05 -28.60
CA ASP A 245 -13.84 -6.16 -29.78
C ASP A 245 -13.90 -4.83 -30.54
N MET A 246 -14.09 -3.70 -29.85
CA MET A 246 -14.06 -2.36 -30.46
C MET A 246 -12.74 -2.07 -31.21
N VAL A 247 -11.60 -2.59 -30.73
CA VAL A 247 -10.30 -2.43 -31.39
C VAL A 247 -10.16 -3.35 -32.60
N LEU A 248 -10.75 -4.56 -32.56
CA LEU A 248 -10.62 -5.58 -33.60
C LEU A 248 -11.62 -5.42 -34.76
N THR A 249 -12.82 -4.88 -34.54
CA THR A 249 -13.92 -4.86 -35.53
C THR A 249 -13.92 -3.66 -36.49
N GLY A 250 -13.24 -2.56 -36.16
CA GLY A 250 -12.89 -1.49 -37.11
C GLY A 250 -13.90 -0.33 -37.29
N GLU A 251 -13.32 0.84 -37.61
CA GLU A 251 -13.84 2.20 -37.92
C GLU A 251 -15.03 2.80 -37.13
N GLU A 252 -16.19 2.17 -37.01
CA GLU A 252 -17.35 2.80 -36.31
C GLU A 252 -17.12 2.90 -34.79
N ASP A 253 -16.51 1.88 -34.17
CA ASP A 253 -16.22 1.88 -32.73
C ASP A 253 -14.96 2.68 -32.36
N ILE A 254 -14.08 2.98 -33.32
CA ILE A 254 -12.97 3.92 -33.13
C ILE A 254 -13.50 5.32 -32.79
N ALA A 255 -14.66 5.71 -33.34
CA ALA A 255 -15.30 6.98 -33.01
C ALA A 255 -15.79 7.02 -31.55
N ARG A 256 -16.22 5.89 -30.98
CA ARG A 256 -16.60 5.78 -29.56
C ARG A 256 -15.36 5.87 -28.67
N LEU A 257 -14.26 5.20 -29.05
CA LEU A 257 -12.97 5.31 -28.38
C LEU A 257 -12.41 6.74 -28.38
N ARG A 258 -12.67 7.54 -29.43
CA ARG A 258 -12.32 8.97 -29.45
C ARG A 258 -12.99 9.78 -28.34
N GLY A 259 -14.18 9.38 -27.89
CA GLY A 259 -14.87 10.01 -26.75
C GLY A 259 -14.16 9.82 -25.41
N HIS A 260 -13.22 8.87 -25.32
CA HIS A 260 -12.39 8.62 -24.14
C HIS A 260 -11.02 9.30 -24.20
N LEU A 261 -10.74 10.10 -25.24
CA LEU A 261 -9.56 10.96 -25.29
C LEU A 261 -9.59 11.99 -24.14
N PRO A 262 -8.43 12.58 -23.78
CA PRO A 262 -8.39 13.62 -22.76
C PRO A 262 -9.47 14.68 -23.00
N PRO A 263 -10.12 15.18 -21.94
CA PRO A 263 -11.32 16.00 -22.06
C PRO A 263 -11.05 17.23 -22.93
N ASP A 264 -12.03 17.61 -23.75
CA ASP A 264 -11.93 18.69 -24.75
C ASP A 264 -11.39 20.01 -24.19
N ARG A 265 -11.60 20.27 -22.89
CA ARG A 265 -11.03 21.41 -22.16
C ARG A 265 -9.50 21.52 -22.21
N LEU A 266 -8.81 20.43 -22.56
CA LEU A 266 -7.36 20.37 -22.73
C LEU A 266 -6.91 20.44 -24.19
N GLN A 267 -7.83 20.27 -25.16
CA GLN A 267 -7.48 20.31 -26.57
C GLN A 267 -6.99 21.70 -26.98
N GLY A 268 -5.85 21.75 -27.67
CA GLY A 268 -5.23 23.00 -28.13
C GLY A 268 -4.65 23.89 -27.01
N LYS A 269 -4.81 23.52 -25.73
CA LYS A 269 -4.30 24.30 -24.61
C LYS A 269 -2.77 24.17 -24.54
N MET A 270 -2.09 25.31 -24.56
CA MET A 270 -0.64 25.40 -24.40
C MET A 270 -0.31 25.97 -23.02
N LEU A 271 0.66 25.38 -22.34
CA LEU A 271 1.21 25.85 -21.07
C LEU A 271 2.73 25.97 -21.25
N GLY A 272 3.28 27.17 -21.11
CA GLY A 272 4.72 27.39 -21.31
C GLY A 272 5.25 26.98 -22.70
N GLY A 273 4.41 27.03 -23.74
CA GLY A 273 4.78 26.61 -25.09
C GLY A 273 4.69 25.11 -25.38
N VAL A 274 4.23 24.30 -24.42
CA VAL A 274 4.00 22.85 -24.57
C VAL A 274 2.50 22.55 -24.46
N LYS A 275 2.01 21.52 -25.16
CA LYS A 275 0.60 21.11 -25.03
C LYS A 275 0.31 20.64 -23.61
N ALA A 276 -0.84 21.02 -23.08
CA ALA A 276 -1.26 20.64 -21.73
C ALA A 276 -1.39 19.11 -21.57
N THR A 277 -1.79 18.39 -22.62
CA THR A 277 -1.86 16.92 -22.64
C THR A 277 -0.48 16.28 -22.50
N ASP A 278 0.52 16.84 -23.17
CA ASP A 278 1.87 16.31 -23.18
C ASP A 278 2.52 16.53 -21.81
N LEU A 279 2.38 17.74 -21.26
CA LEU A 279 2.80 18.07 -19.89
C LEU A 279 2.15 17.16 -18.83
N GLY A 280 0.86 16.85 -18.97
CA GLY A 280 0.16 15.94 -18.06
C GLY A 280 0.71 14.52 -18.08
N SER A 281 1.37 14.11 -19.18
CA SER A 281 1.97 12.79 -19.32
C SER A 281 3.45 12.72 -18.90
N GLU A 282 4.14 13.84 -18.72
CA GLU A 282 5.56 13.84 -18.34
C GLU A 282 5.82 13.11 -17.00
N PRO A 283 5.03 13.30 -15.92
CA PRO A 283 5.29 12.62 -14.65
C PRO A 283 5.30 11.10 -14.76
N ILE A 284 4.36 10.52 -15.53
CA ILE A 284 4.29 9.06 -15.70
C ILE A 284 5.48 8.52 -16.50
N LEU A 285 6.01 9.29 -17.46
CA LEU A 285 7.20 8.90 -18.21
C LEU A 285 8.45 8.88 -17.33
N HIS A 286 8.63 9.88 -16.46
CA HIS A 286 9.72 9.88 -15.48
C HIS A 286 9.55 8.77 -14.43
N MET A 287 8.33 8.48 -13.99
CA MET A 287 8.05 7.35 -13.11
C MET A 287 8.42 6.02 -13.78
N ARG A 288 8.06 5.82 -15.05
CA ARG A 288 8.44 4.62 -15.82
C ARG A 288 9.95 4.48 -15.96
N HIS A 289 10.65 5.58 -16.21
CA HIS A 289 12.12 5.59 -16.23
C HIS A 289 12.68 5.16 -14.87
N PHE A 290 12.19 5.76 -13.77
CA PHE A 290 12.61 5.40 -12.42
C PHE A 290 12.36 3.93 -12.08
N MET A 291 11.19 3.39 -12.44
CA MET A 291 10.88 1.97 -12.23
C MET A 291 11.81 1.04 -13.01
N LYS A 292 12.31 1.47 -14.17
CA LYS A 292 13.20 0.68 -15.04
C LYS A 292 14.67 0.79 -14.63
N GLU A 293 15.14 2.00 -14.35
CA GLU A 293 16.56 2.32 -14.17
C GLU A 293 16.95 2.49 -12.69
N GLY A 294 15.98 2.52 -11.77
CA GLY A 294 16.22 2.73 -10.33
C GLY A 294 16.72 4.15 -9.98
N SER A 295 16.73 5.08 -10.93
CA SER A 295 17.24 6.44 -10.77
C SER A 295 16.35 7.48 -11.46
N MET A 296 16.47 8.76 -11.08
CA MET A 296 15.76 9.83 -11.77
C MET A 296 16.46 10.09 -13.10
N SER A 297 15.69 10.33 -14.16
CA SER A 297 16.28 10.63 -15.48
C SER A 297 17.10 11.91 -15.43
N ASP A 298 18.24 11.95 -16.14
CA ASP A 298 19.09 13.15 -16.27
C ASP A 298 18.32 14.39 -16.76
N ASP A 299 17.29 14.19 -17.58
CA ASP A 299 16.43 15.29 -18.02
C ASP A 299 15.68 15.93 -16.86
N LEU A 300 15.01 15.12 -16.02
CA LEU A 300 14.31 15.59 -14.83
C LEU A 300 15.26 16.26 -13.84
N VAL A 301 16.43 15.65 -13.59
CA VAL A 301 17.45 16.24 -12.70
C VAL A 301 17.86 17.61 -13.21
N ARG A 302 18.23 17.73 -14.50
CA ARG A 302 18.59 19.01 -15.11
C ARG A 302 17.47 20.04 -15.05
N ARG A 303 16.21 19.65 -15.30
CA ARG A 303 15.06 20.57 -15.21
C ARG A 303 14.86 21.13 -13.80
N ILE A 304 15.10 20.32 -12.76
CA ILE A 304 14.96 20.76 -11.37
C ILE A 304 16.16 21.60 -10.92
N THR A 305 17.38 21.23 -11.33
CA THR A 305 18.61 21.94 -10.91
C THR A 305 18.87 23.21 -11.70
N ASN A 306 18.56 23.21 -13.00
CA ASN A 306 18.65 24.40 -13.84
C ASN A 306 17.37 25.21 -13.62
N LYS A 307 17.33 25.92 -12.49
CA LYS A 307 16.38 27.02 -12.31
C LYS A 307 16.48 27.94 -13.53
N CYS A 308 15.38 28.08 -14.28
CA CYS A 308 15.20 29.23 -15.16
C CYS A 308 15.28 30.52 -14.34
#